data_AF-A0A5D4KJN3-F1
#
_entry.id   AF-A0A5D4KJN3-F1
#
_cell.length_a   1.000
_cell.length_b   1.000
_cell.length_c   1.000
_cell.angle_alpha   90.00
_cell.angle_beta   90.00
_cell.angle_gamma   90.00
#
_symmetry.space_group_name_H-M   'P 1'
#
loop_
_entity.id
_entity.type
_entity.pdbx_description
1 polymer ?
#
loop_
_entity_poly.entity_id
_entity_poly.type
_entity_poly.pdbx_seq_one_letter_code
_entity_poly.pdbx_strand_id
1 'polypeptide(L)'
;MNKSLTLVFVALVFLLVGCNESSQEPARSPEDALRMIEVENEKRQINVYGTHKVNEDLVLIVFRGVMNGEDIWLADVHKEDGQWKAKESVQMNGPFEGNGEIQTIIINEDFGYEVGYIESNVPIPENLNIVEIDKVEDWKIWFKQTK
;
A
#
# COMPACT_ATOMS: atom_id res chain seq x y z
N MET A 1 -40.57 -19.41 -46.56
CA MET A 1 -40.48 -19.76 -45.12
C MET A 1 -39.82 -21.15 -45.05
N ASN A 2 -38.62 -21.38 -44.51
CA ASN A 2 -37.93 -20.72 -43.40
C ASN A 2 -36.41 -20.73 -43.63
N LYS A 3 -35.83 -19.59 -44.05
CA LYS A 3 -34.36 -19.35 -44.04
C LYS A 3 -33.85 -18.89 -42.66
N SER A 4 -34.61 -19.16 -41.60
CA SER A 4 -34.45 -18.50 -40.29
C SER A 4 -33.92 -19.43 -39.19
N LEU A 5 -33.33 -20.58 -39.52
CA LEU A 5 -32.85 -21.51 -38.49
C LEU A 5 -31.31 -21.64 -38.43
N THR A 6 -30.59 -21.31 -39.50
CA THR A 6 -29.13 -21.57 -39.57
C THR A 6 -28.26 -20.40 -39.11
N LEU A 7 -28.86 -19.26 -38.73
CA LEU A 7 -28.11 -18.04 -38.35
C LEU A 7 -27.95 -17.87 -36.84
N VAL A 8 -28.57 -18.73 -36.03
CA VAL A 8 -28.55 -18.63 -34.56
C VAL A 8 -27.36 -19.38 -33.94
N PHE A 9 -26.77 -20.36 -34.63
CA PHE A 9 -25.69 -21.18 -34.07
C PHE A 9 -24.29 -20.55 -34.14
N VAL A 10 -24.07 -19.55 -35.01
CA VAL A 10 -22.76 -18.88 -35.16
C VAL A 10 -22.55 -17.78 -34.11
N ALA A 11 -23.63 -17.21 -33.57
CA ALA A 11 -23.54 -16.15 -32.55
C ALA A 11 -23.20 -16.67 -31.14
N LEU A 12 -23.38 -17.97 -30.87
CA LEU A 12 -23.18 -18.54 -29.53
C LEU A 12 -21.71 -18.86 -29.22
N VAL A 13 -20.84 -18.98 -30.24
CA VAL A 13 -19.41 -19.30 -30.06
C VAL A 13 -18.60 -18.07 -29.60
N PHE A 14 -19.06 -16.85 -29.90
CA PHE A 14 -18.37 -15.62 -29.49
C PHE A 14 -18.62 -15.19 -28.04
N LEU A 15 -19.52 -15.87 -27.31
CA LEU A 15 -19.79 -15.57 -25.90
C LEU A 15 -18.94 -16.41 -24.92
N LEU A 16 -18.07 -17.29 -25.42
CA LEU A 16 -17.17 -18.12 -24.60
C LEU A 16 -15.74 -17.58 -24.50
N VAL A 17 -15.45 -16.41 -25.07
CA VAL A 17 -14.31 -15.59 -24.61
C VAL A 17 -14.76 -14.92 -23.32
N GLY A 18 -15.00 -15.75 -22.29
CA GLY A 18 -15.12 -15.26 -20.93
C GLY A 18 -13.86 -14.47 -20.61
N CYS A 19 -14.03 -13.33 -19.95
CA CYS A 19 -12.93 -12.58 -19.37
C CYS A 19 -11.98 -13.59 -18.70
N ASN A 20 -10.75 -13.71 -19.22
CA ASN A 20 -9.66 -14.17 -18.38
C ASN A 20 -9.53 -13.08 -17.30
N GLU A 21 -10.29 -13.20 -16.22
CA GLU A 21 -9.84 -12.65 -14.95
C GLU A 21 -8.43 -13.20 -14.78
N SER A 22 -7.43 -12.33 -14.84
CA SER A 22 -6.07 -12.76 -14.55
C SER A 22 -6.13 -13.32 -13.14
N SER A 23 -6.03 -14.65 -13.01
CA SER A 23 -6.01 -15.33 -11.73
C SER A 23 -4.67 -15.02 -11.08
N GLN A 24 -4.51 -13.80 -10.58
CA GLN A 24 -3.36 -13.45 -9.75
C GLN A 24 -3.48 -14.30 -8.48
N GLU A 25 -2.42 -15.04 -8.15
CA GLU A 25 -2.41 -15.79 -6.90
C GLU A 25 -2.65 -14.84 -5.73
N PRO A 26 -3.48 -15.21 -4.73
CA PRO A 26 -3.70 -14.36 -3.57
C PRO A 26 -2.39 -14.05 -2.82
N ALA A 27 -2.26 -12.82 -2.33
CA ALA A 27 -1.11 -12.40 -1.53
C ALA A 27 -0.97 -13.25 -0.26
N ARG A 28 0.24 -13.74 0.00
CA ARG A 28 0.54 -14.59 1.16
C ARG A 28 1.09 -13.78 2.34
N SER A 29 1.54 -12.56 2.09
CA SER A 29 2.04 -11.60 3.08
C SER A 29 1.57 -10.17 2.74
N PRO A 30 1.66 -9.23 3.70
CA PRO A 30 1.41 -7.81 3.44
C PRO A 30 2.30 -7.25 2.31
N GLU A 31 3.57 -7.64 2.27
CA GLU A 31 4.54 -7.19 1.27
C GLU A 31 4.22 -7.75 -0.12
N ASP A 32 3.72 -9.00 -0.20
CA ASP A 32 3.21 -9.55 -1.45
C ASP A 32 2.00 -8.73 -1.93
N ALA A 33 1.07 -8.40 -1.04
CA ALA A 33 -0.10 -7.60 -1.37
C ALA A 33 0.27 -6.21 -1.89
N LEU A 34 1.31 -5.59 -1.31
CA LEU A 34 1.86 -4.32 -1.80
C LEU A 34 2.43 -4.46 -3.21
N ARG A 35 3.21 -5.52 -3.49
CA ARG A 35 3.80 -5.77 -4.81
C ARG A 35 2.76 -6.08 -5.88
N MET A 36 1.62 -6.64 -5.50
CA MET A 36 0.51 -6.92 -6.40
C MET A 36 -0.23 -5.66 -6.90
N ILE A 37 0.00 -4.48 -6.32
CA ILE A 37 -0.52 -3.22 -6.89
C ILE A 37 0.16 -2.91 -8.24
N GLU A 38 1.36 -3.44 -8.50
CA GLU A 38 2.18 -3.08 -9.67
C GLU A 38 2.03 -4.03 -10.88
N VAL A 39 0.99 -4.86 -10.93
CA VAL A 39 0.90 -5.95 -11.95
C VAL A 39 0.83 -5.45 -13.40
N GLU A 40 0.70 -4.15 -13.64
CA GLU A 40 0.83 -3.55 -14.98
C GLU A 40 2.25 -3.08 -15.36
N ASN A 41 3.25 -3.13 -14.46
CA ASN A 41 4.61 -2.67 -14.73
C ASN A 41 5.71 -3.54 -14.07
N GLU A 42 6.00 -4.70 -14.67
CA GLU A 42 7.02 -5.69 -14.24
C GLU A 42 8.45 -5.16 -14.03
N LYS A 43 8.73 -3.89 -14.38
CA LYS A 43 10.06 -3.27 -14.26
C LYS A 43 10.21 -2.36 -13.03
N ARG A 44 9.14 -2.11 -12.27
CA ARG A 44 9.21 -1.26 -11.07
C ARG A 44 9.67 -2.11 -9.88
N GLN A 45 10.57 -1.52 -9.09
CA GLN A 45 11.08 -2.15 -7.87
C GLN A 45 10.52 -1.39 -6.68
N ILE A 46 9.72 -2.07 -5.88
CA ILE A 46 9.32 -1.59 -4.56
C ILE A 46 10.47 -1.83 -3.59
N ASN A 47 11.00 -0.75 -3.02
CA ASN A 47 11.91 -0.82 -1.88
C ASN A 47 11.12 -0.58 -0.59
N VAL A 48 11.08 -1.56 0.30
CA VAL A 48 10.41 -1.47 1.60
C VAL A 48 11.43 -1.03 2.65
N TYR A 49 11.15 0.07 3.34
CA TYR A 49 12.02 0.61 4.40
C TYR A 49 11.61 0.13 5.78
N GLY A 50 10.30 -0.08 6.00
CA GLY A 50 9.81 -0.52 7.29
C GLY A 50 8.37 -0.97 7.24
N THR A 51 8.05 -1.87 8.16
CA THR A 51 6.71 -2.44 8.32
C THR A 51 6.31 -2.25 9.77
N HIS A 52 5.13 -1.71 10.00
CA HIS A 52 4.57 -1.54 11.33
C HIS A 52 3.25 -2.30 11.42
N LYS A 53 3.26 -3.40 12.19
CA LYS A 53 2.04 -4.16 12.48
C LYS A 53 1.21 -3.39 13.49
N VAL A 54 0.06 -2.86 13.06
CA VAL A 54 -0.88 -2.18 13.95
C VAL A 54 -1.67 -3.21 14.75
N ASN A 55 -2.22 -4.22 14.06
CA ASN A 55 -2.94 -5.33 14.68
C ASN A 55 -2.86 -6.59 13.77
N GLU A 56 -3.66 -7.62 14.04
CA GLU A 56 -3.66 -8.86 13.23
C GLU A 56 -4.16 -8.68 11.80
N ASP A 57 -4.96 -7.65 11.55
CA ASP A 57 -5.65 -7.40 10.29
C ASP A 57 -5.13 -6.15 9.54
N LEU A 58 -4.18 -5.40 10.12
CA LEU A 58 -3.60 -4.20 9.51
C LEU A 58 -2.09 -4.11 9.72
N VAL A 59 -1.38 -3.94 8.61
CA VAL A 59 0.04 -3.60 8.56
C VAL A 59 0.23 -2.35 7.73
N LEU A 60 1.03 -1.42 8.28
CA LEU A 60 1.47 -0.23 7.59
C LEU A 60 2.85 -0.48 6.98
N ILE A 61 3.05 -0.11 5.72
CA ILE A 61 4.34 -0.33 5.03
C ILE A 61 4.86 0.98 4.48
N VAL A 62 6.07 1.36 4.87
CA VAL A 62 6.81 2.49 4.29
C VAL A 62 7.64 1.98 3.13
N PHE A 63 7.45 2.54 1.95
CA PHE A 63 8.13 2.08 0.75
C PHE A 63 8.35 3.20 -0.28
N ARG A 64 9.12 2.88 -1.33
CA ARG A 64 9.31 3.69 -2.55
C ARG A 64 9.08 2.79 -3.77
N GLY A 65 8.37 3.26 -4.80
CA GLY A 65 8.25 2.51 -6.06
C GLY A 65 6.96 2.69 -6.87
N VAL A 66 5.81 2.92 -6.22
CA VAL A 66 4.49 2.80 -6.89
C VAL A 66 4.28 3.78 -8.05
N MET A 67 4.82 5.00 -8.00
CA MET A 67 4.58 6.03 -9.04
C MET A 67 5.83 6.52 -9.78
N ASN A 68 6.85 7.03 -9.07
CA ASN A 68 8.04 7.66 -9.69
C ASN A 68 9.39 7.16 -9.15
N GLY A 69 9.39 6.21 -8.21
CA GLY A 69 10.63 5.68 -7.62
C GLY A 69 11.44 6.69 -6.79
N GLU A 70 10.89 7.87 -6.51
CA GLU A 70 11.54 8.92 -5.71
C GLU A 70 10.76 9.20 -4.44
N ASP A 71 9.43 9.24 -4.56
CA ASP A 71 8.54 9.51 -3.45
C ASP A 71 8.51 8.38 -2.44
N ILE A 72 8.31 8.77 -1.20
CA ILE A 72 8.11 7.88 -0.07
C ILE A 72 6.61 7.75 0.14
N TRP A 73 6.16 6.54 0.38
CA TRP A 73 4.75 6.21 0.52
C TRP A 73 4.53 5.38 1.77
N LEU A 74 3.35 5.56 2.37
CA LEU A 74 2.81 4.71 3.39
C LEU A 74 1.63 3.94 2.79
N ALA A 75 1.69 2.60 2.75
CA ALA A 75 0.58 1.77 2.36
C ALA A 75 -0.15 1.18 3.58
N ASP A 76 -1.48 1.19 3.48
CA ASP A 76 -2.38 0.50 4.39
C ASP A 76 -2.70 -0.87 3.79
N VAL A 77 -2.19 -1.93 4.43
CA VAL A 77 -2.34 -3.30 3.97
C VAL A 77 -3.20 -4.08 4.94
N HIS A 78 -4.40 -4.42 4.48
CA HIS A 78 -5.44 -5.04 5.28
C HIS A 78 -5.55 -6.53 5.01
N LYS A 79 -5.89 -7.29 6.05
CA LYS A 79 -6.31 -8.68 5.91
C LYS A 79 -7.82 -8.73 5.82
N GLU A 80 -8.34 -9.12 4.67
CA GLU A 80 -9.77 -9.29 4.42
C GLU A 80 -10.04 -10.72 3.94
N ASP A 81 -11.00 -11.40 4.56
CA ASP A 81 -11.35 -12.79 4.24
C ASP A 81 -10.13 -13.74 4.25
N GLY A 82 -9.17 -13.47 5.14
CA GLY A 82 -7.93 -14.22 5.28
C GLY A 82 -6.84 -13.87 4.25
N GLN A 83 -7.07 -12.90 3.37
CA GLN A 83 -6.15 -12.48 2.30
C GLN A 83 -5.64 -11.06 2.53
N TRP A 84 -4.35 -10.83 2.32
CA TRP A 84 -3.77 -9.50 2.38
C TRP A 84 -4.10 -8.70 1.12
N LYS A 85 -4.51 -7.45 1.29
CA LYS A 85 -4.82 -6.51 0.22
C LYS A 85 -4.30 -5.13 0.59
N ALA A 86 -3.52 -4.53 -0.29
CA ALA A 86 -3.17 -3.11 -0.15
C ALA A 86 -4.37 -2.27 -0.60
N LYS A 87 -4.82 -1.34 0.25
CA LYS A 87 -6.07 -0.59 0.06
C LYS A 87 -5.82 0.85 -0.30
N GLU A 88 -4.98 1.50 0.49
CA GLU A 88 -4.69 2.92 0.35
C GLU A 88 -3.18 3.13 0.42
N SER A 89 -2.73 4.20 -0.22
CA SER A 89 -1.35 4.66 -0.11
C SER A 89 -1.32 6.18 -0.02
N VAL A 90 -0.63 6.70 0.99
CA VAL A 90 -0.47 8.13 1.23
C VAL A 90 0.99 8.50 1.01
N GLN A 91 1.22 9.60 0.30
CA GLN A 91 2.56 10.11 0.05
C GLN A 91 3.13 10.78 1.31
N MET A 92 4.37 10.42 1.67
CA MET A 92 5.05 10.80 2.90
C MET A 92 6.43 11.43 2.61
N ASN A 93 6.47 12.57 1.92
CA ASN A 93 7.70 13.19 1.40
C ASN A 93 8.45 14.11 2.38
N GLY A 94 8.23 13.94 3.68
CA GLY A 94 8.96 14.65 4.72
C GLY A 94 8.16 15.76 5.41
N PRO A 95 8.74 16.37 6.46
CA PRO A 95 8.08 17.37 7.29
C PRO A 95 7.73 18.62 6.49
N PHE A 96 6.62 19.26 6.87
CA PHE A 96 6.22 20.53 6.30
C PHE A 96 6.93 21.66 7.04
N GLU A 97 7.46 22.63 6.30
CA GLU A 97 8.16 23.78 6.89
C GLU A 97 7.28 24.51 7.91
N GLY A 98 7.86 24.84 9.07
CA GLY A 98 7.19 25.63 10.10
C GLY A 98 6.25 24.86 11.04
N ASN A 99 6.10 23.54 10.87
CA ASN A 99 5.22 22.72 11.72
C ASN A 99 5.94 22.05 12.92
N GLY A 100 7.19 22.43 13.17
CA GLY A 100 7.98 21.95 14.31
C GLY A 100 8.71 20.63 14.06
N GLU A 101 9.48 20.24 15.07
CA GLU A 101 10.41 19.10 15.09
C GLU A 101 9.74 17.72 15.03
N ILE A 102 8.50 17.62 15.54
CA ILE A 102 7.66 16.41 15.51
C ILE A 102 6.29 16.80 14.98
N GLN A 103 5.85 16.12 13.91
CA GLN A 103 4.62 16.43 13.20
C GLN A 103 3.76 15.17 13.06
N THR A 104 2.46 15.28 13.33
CA THR A 104 1.48 14.22 13.04
C THR A 104 0.82 14.50 11.70
N ILE A 105 0.82 13.51 10.80
CA ILE A 105 0.24 13.62 9.46
C ILE A 105 -1.05 12.84 9.35
N ILE A 106 -1.09 11.65 9.96
CA ILE A 106 -2.23 10.74 9.91
C ILE A 106 -2.65 10.42 11.33
N ILE A 107 -3.94 10.55 11.60
CA ILE A 107 -4.61 10.05 12.81
C ILE A 107 -5.73 9.14 12.32
N ASN A 108 -5.60 7.84 12.59
CA ASN A 108 -6.62 6.86 12.27
C ASN A 108 -7.23 6.33 13.56
N GLU A 109 -8.38 6.88 13.94
CA GLU A 109 -9.07 6.49 15.17
C GLU A 109 -9.71 5.11 15.06
N ASP A 110 -10.13 4.69 13.86
CA ASP A 110 -10.80 3.42 13.62
C ASP A 110 -9.88 2.24 13.95
N PHE A 111 -8.65 2.31 13.45
CA PHE A 111 -7.63 1.28 13.67
C PHE A 111 -6.68 1.59 14.82
N GLY A 112 -6.72 2.80 15.39
CA GLY A 112 -5.97 3.17 16.59
C GLY A 112 -4.48 3.40 16.35
N TYR A 113 -4.14 4.18 15.32
CA TYR A 113 -2.74 4.56 15.06
C TYR A 113 -2.59 6.02 14.65
N GLU A 114 -1.39 6.55 14.89
CA GLU A 114 -0.92 7.84 14.40
C GLU A 114 0.41 7.65 13.66
N VAL A 115 0.62 8.46 12.61
CA VAL A 115 1.87 8.48 11.83
C VAL A 115 2.29 9.92 11.57
N GLY A 116 3.58 10.15 11.54
CA GLY A 116 4.10 11.41 11.02
C GLY A 116 5.62 11.46 10.92
N TYR A 117 6.17 12.68 11.02
CA TYR A 117 7.59 12.95 10.86
C TYR A 117 8.25 13.38 12.17
N ILE A 118 9.52 13.03 12.31
CA ILE A 118 10.41 13.53 13.35
C ILE A 118 11.74 13.91 12.70
N GLU A 119 12.26 15.10 13.00
CA GLU A 119 13.60 15.50 12.55
C GLU A 119 14.67 14.57 13.15
N SER A 120 15.70 14.23 12.39
CA SER A 120 16.67 13.18 12.77
C SER A 120 17.52 13.50 14.00
N ASN A 121 17.67 14.78 14.33
CA ASN A 121 18.41 15.28 15.50
C ASN A 121 17.56 15.34 16.79
N VAL A 122 16.27 15.05 16.71
CA VAL A 122 15.33 15.13 17.84
C VAL A 122 15.37 13.81 18.62
N PRO A 123 15.42 13.86 19.96
CA PRO A 123 15.30 12.66 20.80
C PRO A 123 13.97 11.93 20.54
N ILE A 124 14.07 10.64 20.22
CA ILE A 124 12.90 9.80 19.95
C ILE A 124 12.15 9.51 21.25
N PRO A 125 10.86 9.88 21.38
CA PRO A 125 10.05 9.49 22.52
C PRO A 125 9.89 7.97 22.61
N GLU A 126 9.90 7.42 23.82
CA GLU A 126 9.89 5.96 24.06
C GLU A 126 8.67 5.23 23.47
N ASN A 127 7.57 5.94 23.23
CA ASN A 127 6.32 5.39 22.71
C ASN A 127 6.21 5.43 21.17
N LEU A 128 7.26 5.86 20.47
CA LEU A 128 7.28 5.94 19.01
C LEU A 128 8.12 4.82 18.40
N ASN A 129 7.58 4.16 17.37
CA ASN A 129 8.34 3.26 16.51
C ASN A 129 8.85 4.06 15.31
N ILE A 130 10.13 3.95 15.00
CA ILE A 130 10.78 4.77 13.97
C ILE A 130 11.13 3.93 12.75
N VAL A 131 10.87 4.48 11.56
CA VAL A 131 11.35 3.98 10.29
C VAL A 131 12.29 5.02 9.69
N GLU A 132 13.53 4.62 9.49
CA GLU A 132 14.56 5.38 8.77
C GLU A 132 14.48 5.05 7.29
N ILE A 133 14.75 6.04 6.44
CA ILE A 133 14.63 5.92 4.99
C ILE A 133 16.00 6.14 4.38
N ASP A 134 16.46 5.17 3.59
CA ASP A 134 17.78 5.28 2.97
C ASP A 134 17.89 6.56 2.14
N LYS A 135 19.00 7.28 2.34
CA LYS A 135 19.33 8.55 1.68
C LYS A 135 18.44 9.73 2.08
N VAL A 136 17.67 9.60 3.15
CA VAL A 136 16.98 10.71 3.82
C VAL A 136 17.61 10.86 5.21
N GLU A 137 18.42 11.90 5.39
CA GLU A 137 19.15 12.10 6.64
C GLU A 137 18.46 13.08 7.57
N ASP A 138 17.61 13.97 7.05
CA ASP A 138 17.04 15.10 7.80
C ASP A 138 15.84 14.71 8.68
N TRP A 139 15.14 13.63 8.35
CA TRP A 139 13.92 13.22 9.03
C TRP A 139 13.65 11.72 8.93
N LYS A 140 12.77 11.25 9.82
CA LYS A 140 12.32 9.86 9.93
C LYS A 140 10.81 9.80 10.03
N ILE A 141 10.22 8.63 9.73
CA ILE A 141 8.79 8.38 9.96
C ILE A 141 8.62 7.78 11.35
N TRP A 142 7.68 8.29 12.13
CA TRP A 142 7.29 7.69 13.40
C TRP A 142 5.88 7.10 13.33
N PHE A 143 5.67 6.05 14.12
CA PHE A 143 4.39 5.37 14.32
C PHE A 143 4.07 5.28 15.81
N LYS A 144 2.80 5.50 16.14
CA LYS A 144 2.29 5.34 17.51
C LYS A 144 0.97 4.58 17.48
N GLN A 145 0.89 3.53 18.28
CA GLN A 145 -0.38 2.85 18.56
C GLN A 145 -1.11 3.62 19.66
N THR A 146 -2.41 3.84 19.48
CA THR A 146 -3.25 4.61 20.41
C THR A 146 -4.29 3.75 21.12
N LYS A 147 -4.39 2.47 20.77
CA LYS A 147 -5.31 1.47 21.34
C LYS A 147 -4.60 0.16 21.61
#